data_AF-A0A1G6Y5J5-F1
#
_entry.id   AF-A0A1G6Y5J5-F1
#
_cell.length_a   1.000
_cell.length_b   1.000
_cell.length_c   1.000
_cell.angle_alpha   90.00
_cell.angle_beta   90.00
_cell.angle_gamma   90.00
#
_symmetry.space_group_name_H-M   'P 1'
#
loop_
_entity.id
_entity.type
_entity.pdbx_description
1 polymer ?
#
loop_
_entity_poly.entity_id
_entity_poly.type
_entity_poly.pdbx_seq_one_letter_code
_entity_poly.pdbx_strand_id
1 'polypeptide(L)'
;MQEAWDDLNQVEAAFGKMPGPHRLAMAAELLEWTVANFRTPIADPVVSDLVARATATIREAVGRGASTATGQDGFTTALFEASEETEEVGAYELLVSLYLCFDDLDPEIRPDRLTTVFDQCYQADLRRYSQPAIAVGDAREITPREQAILDFQRALINRYTG
;
A
#
# COMPACT_ATOMS: atom_id res chain seq x y z
N MET A 1 -17.48 -6.35 15.60
CA MET A 1 -17.35 -6.88 14.22
C MET A 1 -18.22 -6.14 13.22
N GLN A 2 -19.51 -5.86 13.51
CA GLN A 2 -20.39 -5.08 12.62
C GLN A 2 -19.81 -3.68 12.27
N GLU A 3 -19.30 -2.95 13.26
CA GLU A 3 -18.75 -1.59 13.09
C GLU A 3 -17.55 -1.53 12.13
N ALA A 4 -16.65 -2.51 12.15
CA ALA A 4 -15.49 -2.54 11.27
C ALA A 4 -15.86 -2.76 9.78
N TRP A 5 -16.96 -3.48 9.51
CA TRP A 5 -17.47 -3.68 8.15
C TRP A 5 -18.26 -2.46 7.64
N ASP A 6 -18.97 -1.76 8.53
CA ASP A 6 -19.66 -0.51 8.21
C ASP A 6 -18.66 0.61 7.89
N ASP A 7 -17.50 0.63 8.57
CA ASP A 7 -16.40 1.55 8.26
C ASP A 7 -15.78 1.25 6.90
N LEU A 8 -15.57 -0.02 6.54
CA LEU A 8 -14.92 -0.40 5.27
C LEU A 8 -15.79 -0.05 4.05
N ASN A 9 -17.10 -0.31 4.12
CA ASN A 9 -18.05 0.08 3.07
C ASN A 9 -18.13 1.61 2.91
N GLN A 10 -18.06 2.36 4.01
CA GLN A 10 -18.06 3.83 3.96
C GLN A 10 -16.78 4.38 3.33
N VAL A 11 -15.62 3.80 3.68
CA VAL A 11 -14.32 4.15 3.11
C VAL A 11 -14.28 3.85 1.61
N GLU A 12 -14.73 2.65 1.20
CA GLU A 12 -14.77 2.29 -0.22
C GLU A 12 -15.74 3.19 -1.00
N ALA A 13 -16.91 3.53 -0.44
CA ALA A 13 -17.85 4.46 -1.04
C ALA A 13 -17.26 5.89 -1.14
N ALA A 14 -16.44 6.32 -0.18
CA ALA A 14 -15.71 7.58 -0.25
C ALA A 14 -14.68 7.54 -1.38
N PHE A 15 -13.94 6.44 -1.53
CA PHE A 15 -13.00 6.25 -2.63
C PHE A 15 -13.69 6.22 -4.00
N GLY A 16 -14.91 5.68 -4.08
CA GLY A 16 -15.75 5.70 -5.28
C GLY A 16 -16.08 7.10 -5.80
N LYS A 17 -16.08 8.12 -4.92
CA LYS A 17 -16.33 9.51 -5.28
C LYS A 17 -15.07 10.25 -5.73
N MET A 18 -13.89 9.68 -5.53
CA MET A 18 -12.61 10.30 -5.89
C MET A 18 -12.28 10.05 -7.35
N PRO A 19 -11.78 11.06 -8.11
CA PRO A 19 -11.21 10.84 -9.43
C PRO A 19 -10.02 9.87 -9.39
N GLY A 20 -9.82 9.08 -10.45
CA GLY A 20 -8.68 8.17 -10.59
C GLY A 20 -7.31 8.79 -10.25
N PRO A 21 -6.98 10.02 -10.71
CA PRO A 21 -5.71 10.66 -10.36
C PRO A 21 -5.55 10.95 -8.86
N HIS A 22 -6.64 11.28 -8.16
CA HIS A 22 -6.60 11.47 -6.71
C HIS A 22 -6.39 10.14 -5.98
N ARG A 23 -6.99 9.04 -6.48
CA ARG A 23 -6.76 7.69 -5.95
C ARG A 23 -5.31 7.25 -6.11
N LEU A 24 -4.70 7.49 -7.27
CA LEU A 24 -3.28 7.21 -7.49
C LEU A 24 -2.38 8.07 -6.58
N ALA A 25 -2.66 9.37 -6.45
CA ALA A 25 -1.90 10.25 -5.57
C ALA A 25 -1.98 9.79 -4.11
N MET A 26 -3.16 9.40 -3.64
CA MET A 26 -3.35 8.85 -2.30
C MET A 26 -2.56 7.54 -2.11
N ALA A 27 -2.63 6.61 -3.06
CA ALA A 27 -1.86 5.36 -3.01
C ALA A 27 -0.36 5.64 -2.94
N ALA A 28 0.13 6.58 -3.76
CA ALA A 28 1.53 6.99 -3.79
C ALA A 28 2.00 7.55 -2.43
N GLU A 29 1.24 8.47 -1.83
CA GLU A 29 1.56 9.03 -0.52
C GLU A 29 1.58 7.96 0.58
N LEU A 30 0.66 6.99 0.52
CA LEU A 30 0.64 5.88 1.48
C LEU A 30 1.86 4.96 1.33
N LEU A 31 2.19 4.58 0.10
CA LEU A 31 3.34 3.73 -0.21
C LEU A 31 4.65 4.39 0.22
N GLU A 32 4.84 5.67 -0.10
CA GLU A 32 6.02 6.43 0.28
C GLU A 32 6.15 6.53 1.80
N TRP A 33 5.06 6.84 2.51
CA TRP A 33 5.07 6.87 3.96
C TRP A 33 5.41 5.50 4.55
N THR A 34 4.83 4.43 4.02
CA THR A 34 5.04 3.05 4.49
C THR A 34 6.52 2.67 4.40
N VAL A 35 7.14 2.86 3.24
CA VAL A 35 8.56 2.57 3.03
C VAL A 35 9.45 3.45 3.91
N ALA A 36 9.17 4.75 3.99
CA ALA A 36 9.97 5.70 4.77
C ALA A 36 9.91 5.43 6.28
N ASN A 37 8.84 4.81 6.76
CA ASN A 37 8.63 4.56 8.17
C ASN A 37 8.92 3.12 8.59
N PHE A 38 9.33 2.23 7.68
CA PHE A 38 9.70 0.87 8.07
C PHE A 38 10.77 0.88 9.17
N ARG A 39 10.54 0.08 10.21
CA ARG A 39 11.48 -0.03 11.34
C ARG A 39 12.84 -0.55 10.90
N THR A 40 12.86 -1.48 9.96
CA THR A 40 14.06 -2.02 9.33
C THR A 40 14.04 -1.70 7.83
N PRO A 41 15.11 -1.14 7.26
CA PRO A 41 15.22 -0.92 5.83
C PRO A 41 15.08 -2.23 5.04
N ILE A 42 14.71 -2.12 3.77
CA ILE A 42 14.65 -3.26 2.85
C ILE A 42 16.07 -3.81 2.65
N ALA A 43 16.27 -5.09 2.92
CA ALA A 43 17.60 -5.69 2.93
C ALA A 43 17.96 -6.36 1.60
N ASP A 44 16.98 -6.96 0.93
CA ASP A 44 17.14 -7.57 -0.37
C ASP A 44 17.36 -6.47 -1.43
N PRO A 45 18.50 -6.48 -2.14
CA PRO A 45 18.82 -5.46 -3.14
C PRO A 45 17.87 -5.49 -4.34
N VAL A 46 17.32 -6.65 -4.71
CA VAL A 46 16.34 -6.77 -5.81
C VAL A 46 15.03 -6.12 -5.40
N VAL A 47 14.53 -6.44 -4.21
CA VAL A 47 13.31 -5.81 -3.66
C VAL A 47 13.52 -4.31 -3.53
N SER A 48 14.66 -3.87 -3.00
CA SER A 48 14.95 -2.44 -2.84
C SER A 48 15.02 -1.69 -4.17
N ASP A 49 15.61 -2.26 -5.23
CA ASP A 49 15.63 -1.66 -6.57
C ASP A 49 14.23 -1.54 -7.16
N LEU A 50 13.45 -2.62 -7.09
CA LEU A 50 12.08 -2.65 -7.62
C LEU A 50 11.19 -1.63 -6.92
N VAL A 51 11.27 -1.54 -5.59
CA VAL A 51 10.53 -0.54 -4.81
C VAL A 51 10.91 0.88 -5.22
N ALA A 52 12.21 1.16 -5.37
CA ALA A 52 12.69 2.48 -5.79
C ALA A 52 12.17 2.86 -7.19
N ARG A 53 12.27 1.93 -8.16
CA ARG A 53 11.82 2.14 -9.54
C ARG A 53 10.30 2.28 -9.64
N ALA A 54 9.54 1.45 -8.93
CA ALA A 54 8.09 1.52 -8.89
C ALA A 54 7.63 2.86 -8.28
N THR A 55 8.20 3.26 -7.15
CA THR A 55 7.88 4.53 -6.48
C THR A 55 8.18 5.73 -7.39
N ALA A 56 9.33 5.73 -8.08
CA ALA A 56 9.68 6.78 -9.03
C ALA A 56 8.66 6.88 -10.19
N THR A 57 8.25 5.73 -10.73
CA THR A 57 7.32 5.65 -11.86
C THR A 57 5.92 6.11 -11.45
N ILE A 58 5.46 5.70 -10.26
CA ILE A 58 4.18 6.13 -9.68
C ILE A 58 4.20 7.64 -9.42
N ARG A 59 5.27 8.18 -8.83
CA ARG A 59 5.41 9.61 -8.58
C ARG A 59 5.37 10.42 -9.88
N GLU A 60 6.01 9.93 -10.93
CA GLU A 60 5.95 10.57 -12.26
C GLU A 60 4.52 10.58 -12.81
N ALA A 61 3.81 9.46 -12.71
CA ALA A 61 2.41 9.34 -13.12
C ALA A 61 1.48 10.29 -12.36
N VAL A 62 1.66 10.40 -11.03
CA VAL A 62 0.97 11.40 -10.19
C VAL A 62 1.26 12.81 -10.67
N GLY A 63 2.53 13.14 -10.95
CA GLY A 63 2.93 14.46 -11.46
C GLY A 63 2.28 14.85 -12.79
N ARG A 64 1.88 13.86 -13.61
CA ARG A 64 1.15 14.07 -14.86
C ARG A 64 -0.38 14.03 -14.69
N GLY A 65 -0.89 13.79 -13.49
CA GLY A 65 -2.33 13.64 -13.24
C GLY A 65 -2.94 12.37 -13.85
N ALA A 66 -2.15 11.28 -13.96
CA ALA A 66 -2.63 10.00 -14.46
C ALA A 66 -3.42 9.23 -13.39
N SER A 67 -4.29 8.31 -13.82
CA SER A 67 -5.06 7.43 -12.91
C SER A 67 -4.32 6.14 -12.52
N THR A 68 -3.22 5.82 -13.21
CA THR A 68 -2.32 4.69 -13.00
C THR A 68 -0.91 5.04 -13.48
N ALA A 69 0.08 4.28 -13.03
CA ALA A 69 1.42 4.25 -13.60
C ALA A 69 1.49 3.30 -14.79
N THR A 70 2.37 3.59 -15.76
CA THR A 70 2.65 2.69 -16.88
C THR A 70 4.03 2.11 -16.71
N GLY A 71 4.12 0.78 -16.66
CA GLY A 71 5.39 0.06 -16.55
C GLY A 71 6.16 0.12 -17.85
N GLN A 72 7.49 0.16 -17.78
CA GLN A 72 8.31 -0.20 -18.94
C GLN A 72 8.17 -1.70 -19.22
N ASP A 73 8.41 -2.13 -20.46
CA ASP A 73 8.26 -3.52 -20.89
C ASP A 73 8.90 -4.51 -19.89
N GLY A 74 8.09 -5.43 -19.36
CA GLY A 74 8.51 -6.47 -18.42
C GLY A 74 8.71 -6.02 -16.96
N PHE A 75 8.58 -4.73 -16.65
CA PHE A 75 8.78 -4.23 -15.28
C PHE A 75 7.74 -4.75 -14.29
N THR A 76 6.47 -4.70 -14.67
CA THR A 76 5.34 -5.17 -13.86
C THR A 76 5.38 -6.69 -13.67
N THR A 77 5.83 -7.44 -14.67
CA THR A 77 6.12 -8.88 -14.54
C THR A 77 7.21 -9.13 -13.51
N ALA A 78 8.35 -8.44 -13.61
CA ALA A 78 9.44 -8.57 -12.64
C ALA A 78 9.01 -8.20 -11.21
N LEU A 79 8.15 -7.18 -11.08
CA LEU A 79 7.57 -6.77 -9.79
C LEU A 79 6.69 -7.88 -9.19
N PHE A 80 5.84 -8.50 -10.01
CA PHE A 80 4.97 -9.59 -9.58
C PHE A 80 5.76 -10.86 -9.22
N GLU A 81 6.70 -11.27 -10.08
CA GLU A 81 7.56 -12.44 -9.83
C GLU A 81 8.37 -12.27 -8.53
N ALA A 82 8.99 -11.09 -8.33
CA ALA A 82 9.71 -10.80 -7.10
C ALA A 82 8.79 -10.82 -5.86
N SER A 83 7.51 -10.46 -6.00
CA SER A 83 6.55 -10.57 -4.89
C SER A 83 6.31 -12.02 -4.49
N GLU A 84 6.16 -12.93 -5.45
CA GLU A 84 5.90 -14.36 -5.18
C GLU A 84 7.13 -15.10 -4.64
N GLU A 85 8.35 -14.62 -4.96
CA GLU A 85 9.61 -15.27 -4.60
C GLU A 85 10.29 -14.69 -3.34
N THR A 86 9.86 -13.52 -2.85
CA THR A 86 10.56 -12.85 -1.75
C THR A 86 10.41 -13.58 -0.41
N GLU A 87 11.54 -13.81 0.26
CA GLU A 87 11.58 -14.27 1.65
C GLU A 87 11.67 -13.09 2.64
N GLU A 88 11.76 -11.86 2.14
CA GLU A 88 11.89 -10.69 2.98
C GLU A 88 10.55 -10.35 3.65
N VAL A 89 10.57 -10.23 4.99
CA VAL A 89 9.38 -9.97 5.79
C VAL A 89 8.70 -8.66 5.35
N GLY A 90 7.41 -8.74 4.99
CA GLY A 90 6.61 -7.59 4.54
C GLY A 90 6.89 -7.12 3.10
N ALA A 91 7.82 -7.76 2.37
CA ALA A 91 8.11 -7.38 0.99
C ALA A 91 7.00 -7.81 0.04
N TYR A 92 6.38 -8.98 0.23
CA TYR A 92 5.23 -9.44 -0.57
C TYR A 92 4.13 -8.37 -0.62
N GLU A 93 3.66 -7.94 0.55
CA GLU A 93 2.57 -6.97 0.68
C GLU A 93 2.93 -5.62 0.04
N LEU A 94 4.17 -5.17 0.22
CA LEU A 94 4.65 -3.92 -0.38
C LEU A 94 4.72 -4.02 -1.91
N LEU A 95 5.30 -5.09 -2.46
CA LEU A 95 5.45 -5.28 -3.90
C LEU A 95 4.08 -5.44 -4.58
N VAL A 96 3.15 -6.18 -3.96
CA VAL A 96 1.75 -6.25 -4.41
C VAL A 96 1.10 -4.85 -4.40
N SER A 97 1.27 -4.08 -3.32
CA SER A 97 0.72 -2.70 -3.25
C SER A 97 1.24 -1.80 -4.36
N LEU A 98 2.53 -1.91 -4.69
CA LEU A 98 3.15 -1.17 -5.80
C LEU A 98 2.58 -1.63 -7.15
N TYR A 99 2.44 -2.95 -7.35
CA TYR A 99 1.85 -3.52 -8.56
C TYR A 99 0.40 -3.05 -8.78
N LEU A 100 -0.35 -2.87 -7.69
CA LEU A 100 -1.71 -2.32 -7.72
C LEU A 100 -1.78 -0.84 -8.17
N CYS A 101 -0.67 -0.18 -8.46
CA CYS A 101 -0.66 1.16 -9.02
C CYS A 101 -0.48 1.21 -10.55
N PHE A 102 -0.22 0.07 -11.19
CA PHE A 102 0.08 -0.01 -12.63
C PHE A 102 -1.17 -0.31 -13.49
N ASP A 103 -1.12 0.09 -14.76
CA ASP A 103 -2.20 -0.03 -15.75
C ASP A 103 -2.44 -1.45 -16.30
N ASP A 104 -1.53 -2.40 -16.05
CA ASP A 104 -1.64 -3.81 -16.46
C ASP A 104 -2.93 -4.50 -16.00
N LEU A 105 -3.53 -4.06 -14.90
CA LEU A 105 -4.79 -4.62 -14.39
C LEU A 105 -6.01 -3.88 -14.95
N ASP A 106 -5.99 -2.55 -14.86
CA ASP A 106 -7.10 -1.66 -15.19
C ASP A 106 -6.54 -0.27 -15.55
N PRO A 107 -7.22 0.51 -16.42
CA PRO A 107 -6.78 1.85 -16.81
C PRO A 107 -6.93 2.91 -15.69
N GLU A 108 -7.48 2.54 -14.53
CA GLU A 108 -7.56 3.37 -13.34
C GLU A 108 -7.40 2.56 -12.06
N ILE A 109 -6.90 3.19 -10.99
CA ILE A 109 -7.04 2.61 -9.65
C ILE A 109 -8.51 2.68 -9.24
N ARG A 110 -9.17 1.52 -9.21
CA ARG A 110 -10.56 1.35 -8.72
C ARG A 110 -10.63 1.47 -7.19
N PRO A 111 -11.79 1.79 -6.60
CA PRO A 111 -11.95 1.92 -5.14
C PRO A 111 -11.52 0.68 -4.35
N ASP A 112 -11.91 -0.51 -4.79
CA ASP A 112 -11.52 -1.81 -4.21
C ASP A 112 -9.99 -2.01 -4.26
N ARG A 113 -9.37 -1.58 -5.37
CA ARG A 113 -7.92 -1.61 -5.54
C ARG A 113 -7.21 -0.70 -4.53
N LEU A 114 -7.74 0.50 -4.30
CA LEU A 114 -7.20 1.43 -3.31
C LEU A 114 -7.38 0.90 -1.88
N THR A 115 -8.53 0.31 -1.55
CA THR A 115 -8.75 -0.37 -0.26
C THR A 115 -7.71 -1.49 -0.05
N THR A 116 -7.41 -2.25 -1.09
CA THR A 116 -6.39 -3.31 -1.04
C THR A 116 -5.00 -2.72 -0.79
N VAL A 117 -4.62 -1.60 -1.42
CA VAL A 117 -3.34 -0.91 -1.14
C VAL A 117 -3.25 -0.50 0.33
N PHE A 118 -4.35 0.01 0.92
CA PHE A 118 -4.40 0.38 2.33
C PHE A 118 -4.16 -0.80 3.27
N ASP A 119 -4.85 -1.92 3.05
CA ASP A 119 -4.68 -3.14 3.85
C ASP A 119 -3.26 -3.69 3.70
N GLN A 120 -2.76 -3.82 2.46
CA GLN A 120 -1.43 -4.37 2.21
C GLN A 120 -0.32 -3.50 2.81
N CYS A 121 -0.42 -2.17 2.76
CA CYS A 121 0.55 -1.30 3.45
C CYS A 121 0.53 -1.49 4.97
N TYR A 122 -0.66 -1.68 5.57
CA TYR A 122 -0.79 -2.01 6.98
C TYR A 122 -0.14 -3.36 7.30
N GLN A 123 -0.41 -4.40 6.51
CA GLN A 123 0.16 -5.73 6.69
C GLN A 123 1.69 -5.75 6.50
N ALA A 124 2.22 -5.03 5.51
CA ALA A 124 3.65 -4.93 5.24
C ALA A 124 4.41 -4.42 6.48
N ASP A 125 3.95 -3.30 7.03
CA ASP A 125 4.56 -2.68 8.20
C ASP A 125 4.32 -3.52 9.47
N LEU A 126 3.12 -4.06 9.64
CA LEU A 126 2.81 -4.92 10.77
C LEU A 126 3.71 -6.16 10.79
N ARG A 127 3.94 -6.81 9.65
CA ARG A 127 4.83 -7.98 9.55
C ARG A 127 6.28 -7.61 9.87
N ARG A 128 6.77 -6.47 9.37
CA ARG A 128 8.13 -5.98 9.66
C ARG A 128 8.32 -5.54 11.11
N TYR A 129 7.26 -5.02 11.73
CA TYR A 129 7.29 -4.53 13.10
C TYR A 129 7.05 -5.64 14.13
N SER A 130 6.16 -6.58 13.83
CA SER A 130 5.81 -7.69 14.71
C SER A 130 7.03 -8.61 14.84
N GLN A 131 7.64 -8.61 16.03
CA GLN A 131 8.44 -9.78 16.43
C GLN A 131 7.54 -11.02 16.34
N PRO A 132 8.10 -12.23 16.12
CA PRO A 132 7.33 -13.46 16.21
C PRO A 132 6.82 -13.63 17.65
N ALA A 133 5.70 -12.99 17.95
CA ALA A 133 4.98 -13.15 19.19
C ALA A 133 4.14 -14.42 19.01
N ILE A 134 4.55 -15.49 19.68
CA ILE A 134 3.66 -16.62 19.94
C ILE A 134 2.52 -16.07 20.80
N ALA A 135 1.40 -15.70 20.18
CA ALA A 135 0.23 -15.20 20.89
C ALA A 135 -0.89 -16.25 20.78
N VAL A 136 -0.87 -17.21 21.70
CA VAL A 136 -2.04 -18.01 22.03
C VAL A 136 -2.95 -17.13 22.89
N GLY A 137 -4.10 -16.74 22.33
CA GLY A 137 -5.28 -16.30 23.06
C GLY A 137 -5.09 -15.15 24.06
N ASP A 138 -5.13 -13.91 23.57
CA ASP A 138 -5.90 -12.85 24.20
C ASP A 138 -5.98 -11.65 23.26
N ALA A 139 -7.05 -10.85 23.39
CA ALA A 139 -7.30 -9.67 22.58
C ALA A 139 -6.07 -8.73 22.64
N ARG A 140 -5.27 -8.74 21.56
CA ARG A 140 -4.04 -7.96 21.47
C ARG A 140 -4.41 -6.47 21.49
N GLU A 141 -3.97 -5.77 22.53
CA GLU A 141 -4.03 -4.30 22.56
C GLU A 141 -3.32 -3.75 21.32
N ILE A 142 -3.93 -2.77 20.65
CA ILE A 142 -3.31 -2.06 19.52
C ILE A 142 -1.99 -1.46 20.01
N THR A 143 -0.90 -1.89 19.40
CA THR A 143 0.43 -1.39 19.69
C THR A 143 0.58 0.08 19.26
N PRO A 144 1.49 0.86 19.85
CA PRO A 144 1.74 2.23 19.41
C PRO A 144 2.09 2.34 17.92
N ARG A 145 2.70 1.30 17.33
CA ARG A 145 2.99 1.27 15.90
C ARG A 145 1.73 1.09 15.06
N GLU A 146 0.89 0.12 15.40
CA GLU A 146 -0.40 -0.09 14.72
C GLU A 146 -1.25 1.19 14.78
N GLN A 147 -1.27 1.86 15.94
CA GLN A 147 -1.97 3.13 16.08
C GLN A 147 -1.42 4.22 15.15
N ALA A 148 -0.09 4.34 15.03
CA ALA A 148 0.53 5.33 14.14
C ALA A 148 0.20 5.10 12.66
N ILE A 149 0.11 3.84 12.21
CA ILE A 149 -0.30 3.50 10.84
C ILE A 149 -1.75 3.93 10.61
N LEU A 150 -2.65 3.53 11.53
CA LEU A 150 -4.07 3.85 11.44
C LEU A 150 -4.32 5.37 11.47
N ASP A 151 -3.59 6.10 12.31
CA ASP A 151 -3.70 7.56 12.39
C ASP A 151 -3.23 8.23 11.09
N PHE A 152 -2.14 7.76 10.49
CA PHE A 152 -1.70 8.26 9.19
C PHE A 152 -2.72 7.96 8.09
N GLN A 153 -3.23 6.73 8.01
CA GLN A 153 -4.25 6.34 7.02
C GLN A 153 -5.52 7.18 7.16
N ARG A 154 -6.02 7.41 8.38
CA ARG A 154 -7.17 8.30 8.63
C ARG A 154 -6.87 9.74 8.20
N ALA A 155 -5.71 10.28 8.57
CA ALA A 155 -5.32 11.62 8.18
C ALA A 155 -5.21 11.78 6.65
N LEU A 156 -4.70 10.73 5.98
CA LEU A 156 -4.60 10.69 4.52
C LEU A 156 -5.98 10.65 3.86
N ILE A 157 -6.87 9.76 4.31
CA ILE A 157 -8.26 9.71 3.82
C ILE A 157 -8.94 11.07 3.97
N ASN A 158 -8.82 11.71 5.14
CA ASN A 158 -9.42 13.01 5.40
C ASN A 158 -8.86 14.11 4.49
N ARG A 159 -7.57 14.06 4.11
CA ARG A 159 -6.95 15.05 3.21
C ARG A 159 -7.55 15.05 1.81
N TYR A 160 -7.99 13.90 1.33
CA TYR A 160 -8.50 13.71 -0.03
C TYR A 160 -10.03 13.68 -0.12
N THR A 161 -10.71 13.45 1.01
CA THR A 161 -12.18 13.38 1.07
C THR A 161 -12.83 14.56 1.81
N GLY A 162 -12.05 15.36 2.54
CA GLY A 162 -12.49 16.53 3.32
C GLY A 162 -12.47 17.85 2.56
#